data_AF-A0A7S3YRT4-F1
#
_entry.id   AF-A0A7S3YRT4-F1
#
_cell.length_a   1.000
_cell.length_b   1.000
_cell.length_c   1.000
_cell.angle_alpha   90.00
_cell.angle_beta   90.00
_cell.angle_gamma   90.00
#
_symmetry.space_group_name_H-M   'P 1'
#
loop_
_entity.id
_entity.type
_entity.pdbx_description
1 polymer ?
#
loop_
_entity_poly.entity_id
_entity_poly.type
_entity_poly.pdbx_seq_one_letter_code
_entity_poly.pdbx_strand_id
1 'polypeptide(L)'
;MLGRTIHIHHMRATPLPAVGLQLWIGSMVLADYLLAHPDTIQRKTVLEIGCGSGFLGIVSAGLRPKRYFLTDYDDTILLNAHENLKRNTNETLKRRKSNHETLKRRSEALKRSAESG
;
A
#
# COMPACT_ATOMS: atom_id res chain seq x y z
N MET A 1 7.93 -0.42 -8.78
CA MET A 1 7.60 0.21 -7.48
C MET A 1 8.87 0.70 -6.75
N LEU A 2 9.97 0.98 -7.47
CA LEU A 2 11.25 1.39 -6.88
C LEU A 2 11.18 2.84 -6.38
N GLY A 3 11.74 3.09 -5.19
CA GLY A 3 11.88 4.42 -4.60
C GLY A 3 10.73 4.90 -3.70
N ARG A 4 9.97 4.00 -3.08
CA ARG A 4 8.91 4.38 -2.13
C ARG A 4 9.25 3.93 -0.71
N THR A 5 9.37 4.90 0.20
CA THR A 5 9.49 4.65 1.63
C THR A 5 8.12 4.27 2.21
N ILE A 6 8.10 3.25 3.07
CA ILE A 6 6.93 2.86 3.85
C ILE A 6 7.21 3.17 5.31
N HIS A 7 6.34 3.95 5.94
CA HIS A 7 6.44 4.26 7.36
C HIS A 7 5.45 3.37 8.14
N ILE A 8 5.98 2.50 9.01
CA ILE A 8 5.19 1.60 9.86
C ILE A 8 5.40 2.00 11.31
N HIS A 9 4.32 2.21 12.04
CA HIS A 9 4.32 2.19 13.49
C HIS A 9 4.17 0.75 13.98
N HIS A 10 5.15 0.28 14.73
CA HIS A 10 5.21 -1.06 15.30
C HIS A 10 5.90 -1.03 16.66
N MET A 11 5.69 -2.08 17.44
CA MET A 11 6.44 -2.35 18.67
C MET A 11 7.66 -3.21 18.37
N ARG A 12 8.76 -2.99 19.11
CA ARG A 12 9.98 -3.79 18.98
C ARG A 12 9.92 -5.09 19.79
N ALA A 13 9.25 -5.03 20.94
CA ALA A 13 9.02 -6.16 21.82
C ALA A 13 7.61 -6.04 22.42
N THR A 14 6.96 -7.18 22.63
CA THR A 14 5.58 -7.24 23.12
C THR A 14 5.38 -8.49 23.98
N PRO A 15 4.42 -8.49 24.91
CA PRO A 15 3.90 -9.73 25.47
C PRO A 15 3.14 -10.53 24.39
N LEU A 16 2.89 -11.81 24.66
CA LEU A 16 2.24 -12.73 23.72
C LEU A 16 0.89 -12.20 23.17
N PRO A 17 0.00 -11.58 23.96
CA PRO A 17 -1.27 -11.05 23.45
C PRO A 17 -1.16 -9.77 22.61
N ALA A 18 0.05 -9.26 22.33
CA ALA A 18 0.25 -8.03 21.56
C ALA A 18 1.24 -8.22 20.39
N VAL A 19 1.58 -9.46 20.06
CA VAL A 19 2.57 -9.79 19.02
C VAL A 19 2.21 -9.30 17.62
N GLY A 20 0.92 -9.06 17.33
CA GLY A 20 0.51 -8.45 16.06
C GLY A 20 0.87 -6.96 15.93
N LEU A 21 1.30 -6.30 17.01
CA LEU A 21 1.88 -4.95 16.93
C LEU A 21 3.33 -4.94 16.45
N GLN A 22 3.99 -6.11 16.33
CA GLN A 22 5.34 -6.23 15.80
C GLN A 22 5.32 -6.41 14.27
N LEU A 23 6.42 -6.02 13.60
CA LEU A 23 6.62 -6.34 12.20
C LEU A 23 7.35 -7.68 12.09
N TRP A 24 6.74 -8.63 11.37
CA TRP A 24 7.27 -9.99 11.23
C TRP A 24 7.98 -10.19 9.89
N ILE A 25 9.13 -10.87 9.93
CA ILE A 25 9.94 -11.20 8.73
C ILE A 25 9.10 -11.97 7.70
N GLY A 26 8.21 -12.87 8.13
CA GLY A 26 7.32 -13.60 7.22
C GLY A 26 6.45 -12.68 6.35
N SER A 27 5.98 -11.54 6.91
CA SER A 27 5.24 -10.53 6.16
C SER A 27 6.12 -9.83 5.10
N MET A 28 7.40 -9.59 5.43
CA MET A 28 8.38 -9.02 4.49
C MET A 28 8.71 -9.98 3.35
N VAL A 29 8.91 -11.26 3.65
CA VAL A 29 9.16 -12.30 2.65
C VAL A 29 7.96 -12.46 1.71
N LEU A 30 6.74 -12.48 2.25
CA LEU A 30 5.53 -12.56 1.43
C LEU A 30 5.33 -11.30 0.57
N ALA A 31 5.67 -10.12 1.09
CA ALA A 31 5.65 -8.90 0.30
C ALA A 31 6.60 -8.95 -0.89
N ASP A 32 7.82 -9.45 -0.69
CA ASP A 32 8.80 -9.63 -1.77
C ASP A 32 8.29 -10.61 -2.83
N TYR A 33 7.73 -11.74 -2.41
CA TYR A 33 7.08 -12.70 -3.31
C TYR A 33 5.95 -12.05 -4.13
N LEU A 34 5.05 -11.30 -3.50
CA LEU A 34 3.94 -10.64 -4.22
C LEU A 34 4.43 -9.55 -5.17
N LEU A 35 5.53 -8.86 -4.84
CA LEU A 35 6.17 -7.89 -5.72
C LEU A 35 6.78 -8.57 -6.95
N ALA A 36 7.37 -9.76 -6.79
CA ALA A 36 7.88 -10.59 -7.88
C ALA A 36 6.77 -11.23 -8.73
N HIS A 37 5.62 -11.53 -8.12
CA HIS A 37 4.49 -12.23 -8.73
C HIS A 37 3.16 -11.46 -8.57
N PRO A 38 3.04 -10.25 -9.16
CA PRO A 38 1.88 -9.37 -8.95
C PRO A 38 0.55 -9.98 -9.41
N ASP A 39 0.59 -10.85 -10.42
CA ASP A 39 -0.57 -11.59 -10.95
C ASP A 39 -1.24 -12.50 -9.90
N THR A 40 -0.50 -12.85 -8.83
CA THR A 40 -1.03 -13.60 -7.69
C THR A 40 -2.26 -12.90 -7.10
N ILE A 41 -2.26 -11.57 -7.00
CA ILE A 41 -3.33 -10.78 -6.36
C ILE A 41 -3.94 -9.69 -7.23
N GLN A 42 -3.30 -9.31 -8.33
CA GLN A 42 -3.76 -8.23 -9.20
C GLN A 42 -5.18 -8.47 -9.72
N ARG A 43 -6.06 -7.48 -9.57
CA ARG A 43 -7.49 -7.53 -9.93
C ARG A 43 -8.30 -8.64 -9.25
N LYS A 44 -7.78 -9.29 -8.21
CA LYS A 44 -8.49 -10.28 -7.39
C LYS A 44 -9.02 -9.68 -6.09
N THR A 45 -9.99 -10.35 -5.46
CA THR A 45 -10.39 -10.05 -4.08
C THR A 45 -9.51 -10.87 -3.15
N VAL A 46 -8.86 -10.22 -2.18
CA VAL A 46 -7.90 -10.83 -1.26
C VAL A 46 -8.36 -10.65 0.18
N LEU A 47 -8.19 -11.68 1.00
CA LEU A 47 -8.37 -11.65 2.45
C LEU A 47 -7.04 -12.02 3.10
N GLU A 48 -6.49 -11.11 3.91
CA GLU A 48 -5.30 -11.34 4.73
C GLU A 48 -5.74 -11.63 6.17
N ILE A 49 -5.35 -12.79 6.70
CA ILE A 49 -5.65 -13.22 8.07
C ILE A 49 -4.41 -13.01 8.92
N GLY A 50 -4.54 -12.28 10.03
CA GLY A 50 -3.41 -11.92 10.90
C GLY A 50 -2.55 -10.83 10.28
N CYS A 51 -3.17 -9.72 9.88
CA CYS A 51 -2.49 -8.64 9.16
C CYS A 51 -1.46 -7.88 10.01
N GLY A 52 -1.50 -8.03 11.34
CA GLY A 52 -0.58 -7.39 12.28
C GLY A 52 -0.51 -5.88 12.06
N SER A 53 0.69 -5.36 11.78
CA SER A 53 0.91 -3.93 11.55
C SER A 53 0.32 -3.38 10.25
N GLY A 54 -0.28 -4.22 9.39
CA GLY A 54 -0.84 -3.85 8.08
C GLY A 54 0.19 -3.62 6.98
N PHE A 55 1.46 -4.04 7.20
CA PHE A 55 2.55 -3.82 6.25
C PHE A 55 2.27 -4.43 4.86
N LEU A 56 1.85 -5.70 4.82
CA LEU A 56 1.58 -6.39 3.57
C LEU A 56 0.42 -5.78 2.80
N GLY A 57 -0.63 -5.33 3.50
CA GLY A 57 -1.73 -4.58 2.90
C GLY A 57 -1.27 -3.30 2.20
N ILE A 58 -0.32 -2.55 2.78
CA ILE A 58 0.25 -1.34 2.17
C ILE A 58 1.00 -1.68 0.87
N VAL A 59 1.82 -2.72 0.88
CA VAL A 59 2.53 -3.19 -0.32
C VAL A 59 1.54 -3.67 -1.37
N SER A 60 0.59 -4.51 -0.97
CA SER A 60 -0.42 -5.12 -1.82
C SER A 60 -1.33 -4.09 -2.48
N ALA A 61 -1.63 -2.97 -1.82
CA ALA A 61 -2.39 -1.87 -2.42
C ALA A 61 -1.70 -1.31 -3.69
N GLY A 62 -0.36 -1.36 -3.75
CA GLY A 62 0.42 -0.99 -4.93
C GLY A 62 0.26 -1.95 -6.11
N LEU A 63 -0.11 -3.21 -5.84
CA LEU A 63 -0.28 -4.29 -6.82
C LEU A 63 -1.71 -4.34 -7.42
N ARG A 64 -2.56 -3.39 -7.03
CA ARG A 64 -3.90 -3.14 -7.61
C ARG A 64 -4.83 -4.38 -7.56
N PRO A 65 -5.06 -4.97 -6.38
CA PRO A 65 -6.16 -5.93 -6.19
C PRO A 65 -7.51 -5.24 -6.48
N LYS A 66 -8.55 -6.03 -6.72
CA LYS A 66 -9.93 -5.54 -6.85
C LYS A 66 -10.47 -5.08 -5.49
N ARG A 67 -10.22 -5.87 -4.45
CA ARG A 67 -10.51 -5.57 -3.04
C ARG A 67 -9.47 -6.29 -2.18
N TYR A 68 -9.11 -5.71 -1.04
CA TYR A 68 -8.17 -6.30 -0.11
C TYR A 68 -8.72 -6.09 1.31
N PHE A 69 -9.02 -7.18 2.00
CA PHE A 69 -9.53 -7.19 3.37
C PHE A 69 -8.41 -7.56 4.32
N LEU A 70 -8.17 -6.71 5.31
CA LEU A 70 -7.20 -6.97 6.39
C LEU A 70 -8.00 -7.42 7.60
N THR A 71 -7.65 -8.56 8.19
CA THR A 71 -8.25 -9.04 9.43
C THR A 71 -7.18 -9.40 10.45
N ASP A 72 -7.50 -9.15 11.71
CA ASP A 72 -6.73 -9.58 12.87
C ASP A 72 -7.73 -9.83 14.01
N TYR A 73 -7.28 -10.45 15.10
CA TYR A 73 -8.18 -10.83 16.19
C TYR A 73 -8.46 -9.69 17.17
N ASP A 74 -7.57 -8.69 17.24
CA ASP A 74 -7.61 -7.60 18.23
C ASP A 74 -7.86 -6.23 17.59
N ASP A 75 -8.78 -5.47 18.16
CA ASP A 75 -9.17 -4.13 17.67
C ASP A 75 -8.01 -3.12 17.75
N THR A 76 -7.11 -3.24 18.74
CA THR A 76 -5.93 -2.38 18.87
C THR A 76 -4.95 -2.63 17.75
N ILE A 77 -4.77 -3.91 17.36
CA ILE A 77 -3.93 -4.30 16.22
C ILE A 77 -4.54 -3.74 14.92
N LEU A 78 -5.85 -3.93 14.72
CA LEU A 78 -6.55 -3.40 13.55
C LEU A 78 -6.52 -1.87 13.47
N LEU A 79 -6.65 -1.17 14.60
CA LEU A 79 -6.52 0.29 14.65
C LEU A 79 -5.11 0.73 14.25
N ASN A 80 -4.07 0.07 14.75
CA ASN A 80 -2.69 0.35 14.36
C ASN A 80 -2.45 0.09 12.86
N ALA A 81 -2.96 -1.03 12.33
CA ALA A 81 -2.89 -1.35 10.90
C ALA A 81 -3.56 -0.26 10.06
N HIS A 82 -4.76 0.19 10.44
CA HIS A 82 -5.50 1.25 9.76
C HIS A 82 -4.73 2.57 9.73
N GLU A 83 -4.15 2.98 10.86
CA GLU A 83 -3.35 4.20 10.94
C GLU A 83 -2.08 4.10 10.09
N ASN A 84 -1.42 2.93 10.04
CA ASN A 84 -0.31 2.67 9.13
C ASN A 84 -0.76 2.78 7.67
N LEU A 85 -1.90 2.21 7.29
CA LEU A 85 -2.45 2.32 5.94
C LEU A 85 -2.73 3.78 5.57
N LYS A 86 -3.39 4.55 6.43
CA LYS A 86 -3.67 5.99 6.21
C LYS A 86 -2.40 6.80 5.93
N ARG A 87 -1.37 6.60 6.75
CA ARG A 87 -0.07 7.31 6.62
C ARG A 87 0.55 7.09 5.24
N ASN A 88 0.48 5.86 4.74
CA ASN A 88 1.09 5.50 3.46
C ASN A 88 0.17 5.78 2.25
N THR A 89 -1.15 5.78 2.41
CA THR A 89 -2.08 6.06 1.31
C THR A 89 -2.14 7.53 0.93
N ASN A 90 -2.06 8.44 1.91
CA ASN A 90 -2.09 9.89 1.67
C ASN A 90 -1.01 10.36 0.69
N GLU A 91 0.22 9.85 0.81
CA GLU A 91 1.30 10.17 -0.14
C GLU A 91 1.01 9.63 -1.55
N THR A 92 0.42 8.43 -1.62
CA THR A 92 0.05 7.81 -2.89
C THR A 92 -0.97 8.66 -3.66
N LEU A 93 -1.98 9.17 -2.94
CA LEU A 93 -3.04 9.99 -3.52
C LEU A 93 -2.50 11.36 -3.96
N LYS A 94 -1.65 12.00 -3.15
CA LYS A 94 -0.98 13.26 -3.52
C LYS A 94 -0.17 13.10 -4.80
N ARG A 95 0.64 12.05 -4.91
CA ARG A 95 1.45 11.77 -6.10
C ARG A 95 0.60 11.48 -7.34
N ARG A 96 -0.51 10.74 -7.20
CA ARG A 96 -1.44 10.49 -8.33
C ARG A 96 -2.07 11.76 -8.87
N LYS A 97 -2.51 12.67 -7.99
CA LYS A 97 -3.07 13.98 -8.39
C LYS A 97 -2.04 14.81 -9.16
N SER A 98 -0.83 14.93 -8.61
CA SER A 98 0.29 15.64 -9.25
C SER A 98 0.66 15.07 -10.63
N ASN A 99 0.77 13.74 -10.75
CA ASN A 99 1.06 13.09 -12.03
C ASN A 99 -0.07 13.33 -13.06
N HIS A 100 -1.33 13.26 -12.63
CA HIS A 100 -2.48 13.49 -13.50
C HIS A 100 -2.54 14.94 -14.02
N GLU A 101 -2.29 15.93 -13.16
CA GLU A 101 -2.21 17.34 -13.57
C GLU A 101 -1.06 17.58 -14.56
N THR A 102 0.10 16.97 -14.32
CA THR A 102 1.26 17.06 -15.22
C THR A 102 0.95 16.49 -16.60
N LEU A 103 0.27 15.33 -16.66
CA LEU A 103 -0.14 14.69 -17.92
C LEU A 103 -1.18 15.52 -18.67
N LYS A 104 -2.15 16.13 -17.98
CA LYS A 104 -3.12 17.05 -18.59
C LYS A 104 -2.43 18.26 -19.24
N ARG A 105 -1.54 18.92 -18.52
CA ARG A 105 -0.78 20.08 -19.04
C ARG A 105 0.02 19.74 -20.29
N ARG A 106 0.67 18.57 -20.33
CA ARG A 106 1.41 18.10 -21.51
C ARG A 106 0.51 17.84 -22.70
N SER A 107 -0.65 17.21 -22.49
CA SER A 107 -1.64 16.96 -23.54
C SER A 107 -2.19 18.25 -24.14
N GLU A 108 -2.51 19.24 -23.30
CA GLU A 108 -2.97 20.57 -23.74
C GLU A 108 -1.90 21.34 -24.52
N ALA A 109 -0.64 21.29 -24.09
CA ALA A 109 0.48 21.92 -24.79
C ALA A 109 0.70 21.30 -26.18
N LEU A 110 0.59 19.97 -26.30
CA LEU A 110 0.70 19.27 -27.58
C LEU A 110 -0.42 19.64 -28.55
N LYS A 111 -1.67 19.77 -28.06
CA LYS A 111 -2.81 20.22 -28.88
C LYS A 111 -2.60 21.63 -29.43
N ARG A 112 -2.20 22.57 -28.56
CA ARG A 112 -1.92 23.96 -28.96
C ARG A 112 -0.81 24.06 -30.01
N SER A 113 0.23 23.22 -29.88
CA SER A 113 1.33 23.18 -30.85
C SER A 113 0.92 22.57 -32.20
N ALA A 114 -0.11 21.73 -32.25
CA ALA A 114 -0.63 21.14 -33.48
C ALA A 114 -1.65 22.06 -34.20
N GLU A 115 -2.26 22.99 -33.47
CA GLU A 115 -3.24 23.97 -34.01
C GLU A 115 -2.58 25.27 -34.51
N SER A 116 -1.28 25.43 -34.26
CA SER A 116 -0.51 26.65 -34.61
C SER A 116 0.46 26.48 -35.79
N GLY A 117 0.41 25.33 -36.48
CA GLY A 117 1.13 25.07 -37.73
C GLY A 117 0.17 24.63 -38.82
#